data_AF-V7PC50-F1
#
_entry.id   AF-V7PC50-F1
#
_cell.length_a   1.000
_cell.length_b   1.000
_cell.length_c   1.000
_cell.angle_alpha   90.00
_cell.angle_beta   90.00
_cell.angle_gamma   90.00
#
_symmetry.space_group_name_H-M   'P 1'
#
loop_
_entity.id
_entity.type
_entity.pdbx_description
1 polymer ?
#
loop_
_entity_poly.entity_id
_entity_poly.type
_entity_poly.pdbx_seq_one_letter_code
_entity_poly.pdbx_strand_id
1 'polypeptide(L)'
;MLNNVKIPEFVTDEEHPIGYIVTSIHDFVNDSVRLVRKCTKPSKKEYTNIVCACTIGFLIMGLIGYTIKLVFIPINNIFVGSY
;
A
#
# COMPACT_ATOMS: atom_id res chain seq x y z
N MET A 1 -17.77 -5.01 16.18
CA MET A 1 -16.96 -5.86 17.07
C MET A 1 -15.85 -5.06 17.76
N LEU A 2 -16.16 -3.89 18.32
CA LEU A 2 -15.28 -3.10 19.22
C LEU A 2 -16.14 -2.46 20.32
N ASN A 3 -17.07 -3.22 20.90
CA ASN A 3 -18.03 -2.69 21.89
C ASN A 3 -17.73 -3.19 23.31
N ASN A 4 -16.45 -3.34 23.66
CA ASN A 4 -16.03 -3.82 24.99
C ASN A 4 -14.61 -3.34 25.36
N VAL A 5 -14.22 -2.14 24.93
CA VAL A 5 -13.09 -1.43 25.54
C VAL A 5 -13.72 -0.45 26.53
N LYS A 6 -13.55 -0.69 27.83
CA LYS A 6 -13.93 0.28 28.86
C LYS A 6 -12.88 1.38 28.83
N ILE A 7 -13.04 2.30 27.88
CA ILE A 7 -12.14 3.43 27.68
C ILE A 7 -12.26 4.31 28.94
N PRO A 8 -11.15 4.71 29.58
CA PRO A 8 -11.19 5.53 30.79
C PRO A 8 -11.97 6.83 30.53
N GLU A 9 -12.80 7.25 31.48
CA GLU A 9 -13.75 8.38 31.33
C GLU A 9 -13.05 9.69 30.90
N PHE A 10 -11.80 9.89 31.33
CA PHE A 10 -10.91 10.99 30.91
C PHE A 10 -10.67 11.12 29.39
N VAL A 11 -10.78 10.01 28.64
CA VAL A 11 -10.63 10.01 27.18
C VAL A 11 -11.95 10.32 26.47
N THR A 12 -13.08 10.16 27.16
CA THR A 12 -14.42 10.51 26.67
C THR A 12 -14.80 11.95 27.03
N ASP A 13 -14.11 12.56 28.00
CA ASP A 13 -14.26 13.97 28.35
C ASP A 13 -13.78 14.88 27.20
N GLU A 14 -14.75 15.53 26.56
CA GLU A 14 -14.56 16.44 25.43
C GLU A 14 -13.81 17.73 25.82
N GLU A 15 -13.79 18.07 27.11
CA GLU A 15 -13.11 19.25 27.64
C GLU A 15 -11.58 19.08 27.76
N HIS A 16 -11.06 17.85 27.68
CA HIS A 16 -9.63 17.56 27.80
C HIS A 16 -8.97 17.42 26.41
N PRO A 17 -7.77 18.02 26.18
CA PRO A 17 -7.12 17.98 24.86
C PRO A 17 -6.84 16.56 24.36
N ILE A 18 -6.65 15.60 25.29
CA ILE A 18 -6.43 14.19 24.95
C ILE A 18 -7.74 13.50 24.51
N GLY A 19 -8.88 13.83 25.13
CA GLY A 19 -10.18 13.27 24.74
C GLY A 19 -10.64 13.75 23.36
N TYR A 20 -10.48 15.03 23.06
CA TYR A 20 -10.80 15.60 21.73
C TYR A 20 -10.04 14.91 20.59
N ILE A 21 -8.74 14.66 20.77
CA ILE A 21 -7.91 14.00 19.75
C ILE A 21 -8.38 12.55 19.55
N VAL A 22 -8.72 11.84 20.61
CA VAL A 22 -9.15 10.43 20.52
C VAL A 22 -10.51 10.31 19.83
N THR A 23 -11.48 11.17 20.17
CA THR A 23 -12.77 11.26 19.47
C THR A 23 -12.57 11.60 18.00
N SER A 24 -11.71 12.57 17.68
CA SER A 24 -11.43 12.97 16.29
C SER A 24 -10.87 11.82 15.45
N ILE A 25 -9.98 11.01 16.02
CA ILE A 25 -9.44 9.81 15.35
C ILE A 25 -10.53 8.76 15.15
N HIS A 26 -11.39 8.55 16.15
CA HIS A 26 -12.48 7.59 16.07
C HIS A 26 -13.47 7.97 14.97
N ASP A 27 -13.86 9.24 14.89
CA ASP A 27 -14.74 9.77 13.85
C ASP A 27 -14.08 9.69 12.47
N PHE A 28 -12.79 10.02 12.36
CA PHE A 28 -12.03 9.86 11.12
C PHE A 28 -12.01 8.40 10.63
N VAL A 29 -11.84 7.43 11.52
CA VAL A 29 -11.87 6.00 11.16
C VAL A 29 -13.26 5.60 10.67
N ASN A 30 -14.32 6.06 11.35
CA ASN A 30 -15.70 5.78 10.93
C ASN A 30 -16.01 6.37 9.55
N ASP A 31 -15.59 7.60 9.30
CA ASP A 31 -15.75 8.26 7.99
C ASP A 31 -14.91 7.59 6.90
N SER A 32 -13.69 7.15 7.23
CA SER A 32 -12.83 6.39 6.31
C SER A 32 -13.50 5.08 5.87
N VAL A 33 -14.11 4.35 6.81
CA VAL A 33 -14.86 3.13 6.51
C VAL A 33 -16.08 3.44 5.64
N ARG A 34 -16.77 4.56 5.90
CA ARG A 34 -17.91 5.00 5.10
C ARG A 34 -17.51 5.33 3.67
N LEU A 35 -16.37 6.00 3.49
CA LEU A 35 -15.80 6.31 2.18
C LEU A 35 -15.49 5.04 1.38
N VAL A 36 -14.74 4.10 1.97
CA VAL A 36 -14.37 2.84 1.29
C VAL A 36 -15.60 2.03 0.89
N ARG A 37 -16.68 2.08 1.69
CA ARG A 37 -17.96 1.43 1.36
C ARG A 37 -18.71 2.12 0.21
N LYS A 38 -18.53 3.44 0.05
CA LYS A 38 -19.15 4.24 -1.03
C LYS A 38 -18.41 4.09 -2.36
N CYS A 39 -17.10 3.82 -2.33
CA CYS A 39 -16.30 3.61 -3.53
C CYS A 39 -16.81 2.42 -4.36
N THR A 40 -16.89 2.61 -5.68
CA THR A 40 -17.19 1.53 -6.63
C THR A 40 -16.05 0.53 -6.62
N LYS A 41 -16.32 -0.69 -6.16
CA LYS A 41 -15.32 -1.76 -6.15
C LYS A 41 -15.16 -2.30 -7.57
N PRO A 42 -13.93 -2.49 -8.07
CA PRO A 42 -13.71 -3.03 -9.39
C PRO A 42 -14.35 -4.42 -9.49
N SER A 43 -15.03 -4.68 -10.60
CA SER A 43 -15.61 -5.99 -10.88
C SER A 43 -14.51 -7.01 -11.18
N LYS A 44 -14.80 -8.31 -11.04
CA LYS A 44 -13.84 -9.39 -11.32
C LYS A 44 -13.21 -9.28 -12.71
N LYS A 45 -13.99 -8.87 -13.72
CA LYS A 45 -13.52 -8.69 -15.10
C LYS A 45 -12.52 -7.52 -15.23
N GLU A 46 -12.82 -6.39 -14.59
CA GLU A 46 -11.95 -5.21 -14.61
C GLU A 46 -10.63 -5.49 -13.89
N TYR A 47 -10.72 -6.15 -12.73
CA TYR A 47 -9.55 -6.57 -11.96
C TYR A 47 -8.64 -7.49 -12.77
N THR A 48 -9.19 -8.52 -13.43
CA THR A 48 -8.38 -9.43 -14.26
C THR A 48 -7.70 -8.71 -15.42
N ASN A 49 -8.38 -7.74 -16.06
CA ASN A 49 -7.78 -6.96 -17.14
C ASN A 49 -6.59 -6.11 -16.64
N ILE A 50 -6.73 -5.45 -15.49
CA ILE A 50 -5.66 -4.66 -14.88
C ILE A 50 -4.48 -5.57 -14.49
N VAL A 51 -4.76 -6.69 -13.82
CA VAL A 51 -3.73 -7.66 -13.42
C VAL A 51 -3.00 -8.23 -14.63
N CYS A 52 -3.71 -8.54 -15.72
CA CYS A 52 -3.10 -9.01 -16.96
C CYS A 52 -2.13 -7.95 -17.54
N ALA A 53 -2.59 -6.70 -17.67
CA ALA A 53 -1.76 -5.60 -18.16
C ALA A 53 -0.53 -5.36 -17.27
N CYS A 54 -0.70 -5.33 -15.94
CA CYS A 54 0.41 -5.19 -15.00
C CYS A 54 1.39 -6.36 -15.06
N THR A 55 0.90 -7.60 -15.21
CA THR A 55 1.74 -8.79 -15.28
C THR A 55 2.62 -8.76 -16.52
N ILE A 56 2.07 -8.37 -17.68
CA ILE A 56 2.84 -8.21 -18.92
C ILE A 56 3.90 -7.13 -18.76
N GLY A 57 3.55 -5.97 -18.20
CA GLY A 57 4.50 -4.89 -17.94
C GLY A 57 5.63 -5.31 -16.99
N PHE A 58 5.29 -6.02 -15.91
CA PHE A 58 6.27 -6.54 -14.95
C PHE A 58 7.23 -7.54 -15.59
N LEU A 59 6.72 -8.45 -16.43
CA LEU A 59 7.55 -9.42 -17.15
C LEU A 59 8.51 -8.73 -18.12
N ILE A 60 8.05 -7.73 -18.87
CA ILE A 60 8.90 -6.98 -19.81
C ILE A 60 10.01 -6.24 -19.06
N MET A 61 9.65 -5.48 -18.03
CA MET A 61 10.64 -4.72 -17.24
C MET A 61 11.63 -5.63 -16.52
N GLY A 62 11.15 -6.76 -15.98
CA GLY A 62 12.00 -7.77 -15.35
C GLY A 62 12.97 -8.43 -16.34
N LEU A 63 12.49 -8.80 -17.53
CA LEU A 63 13.32 -9.46 -18.54
C LEU A 63 14.39 -8.51 -19.10
N ILE A 64 14.04 -7.25 -19.34
CA ILE A 64 14.98 -6.21 -19.78
C ILE A 64 16.07 -6.03 -18.72
N GLY A 65 15.69 -5.86 -17.46
CA GLY A 65 16.66 -5.70 -16.35
C GLY A 65 17.57 -6.92 -16.19
N TYR A 66 17.05 -8.13 -16.33
CA TYR A 66 17.83 -9.36 -16.26
C TYR A 66 18.83 -9.47 -17.41
N THR A 67 18.39 -9.21 -18.65
CA THR A 67 19.25 -9.27 -19.84
C THR A 67 20.39 -8.26 -19.75
N ILE A 68 20.06 -7.02 -19.37
CA ILE A 68 21.04 -5.95 -19.10
C ILE A 68 22.07 -6.46 -18.10
N LYS A 69 21.64 -6.93 -16.93
CA LYS A 69 22.54 -7.38 -15.86
C LYS A 69 23.42 -8.54 -16.31
N LEU A 70 22.88 -9.50 -17.06
CA LEU A 70 23.64 -10.63 -17.60
C LEU A 70 24.76 -10.18 -18.54
N VAL A 71 24.54 -9.17 -19.37
CA VAL A 71 25.55 -8.65 -20.31
C VAL A 71 26.61 -7.83 -19.57
N PHE A 72 26.22 -7.06 -18.56
CA PHE A 72 27.16 -6.20 -17.84
C PHE A 72 28.13 -6.96 -16.92
N ILE A 73 27.76 -8.12 -16.38
CA ILE A 73 28.66 -8.93 -15.53
C ILE A 73 29.96 -9.35 -16.24
N PRO A 74 29.93 -10.03 -17.42
CA PRO A 74 31.15 -10.41 -18.12
C PRO A 74 31.90 -9.19 -18.67
N ILE A 75 31.20 -8.15 -19.13
CA ILE A 75 31.84 -6.92 -19.60
C ILE A 75 32.66 -6.28 -18.48
N ASN A 76 32.08 -6.13 -17.28
CA ASN A 76 32.78 -5.56 -16.15
C ASN A 76 33.97 -6.44 -15.70
N ASN A 77 33.83 -7.77 -15.76
CA ASN A 77 34.93 -8.68 -15.45
C ASN A 77 36.11 -8.57 -16.44
N ILE A 78 35.85 -8.42 -17.74
CA ILE A 78 36.90 -8.24 -18.76
C ILE A 78 37.57 -6.87 -18.63
N PHE A 79 36.81 -5.79 -18.41
CA PHE A 79 37.38 -4.46 -18.28
C PHE A 79 38.14 -4.25 -16.97
N VAL A 80 37.63 -4.75 -15.85
CA VAL A 80 38.28 -4.57 -14.54
C VAL A 80 39.44 -5.54 -14.32
N GLY A 81 39.38 -6.75 -14.91
CA GLY A 81 40.44 -7.76 -14.81
C GLY A 81 41.61 -7.56 -15.77
N SER A 82 41.53 -6.59 -16.70
CA SER A 82 42.58 -6.28 -17.68
C SER A 82 43.53 -5.15 -17.22
N TYR A 83 43.32 -4.57 -16.04
CA TYR A 83 44.23 -3.64 -15.38
C TYR A 83 44.82 -4.25 -14.11
#